data_AF-A0A7W4ULP0-F1
#
_entry.id   AF-A0A7W4ULP0-F1
#
_cell.length_a   1.000
_cell.length_b   1.000
_cell.length_c   1.000
_cell.angle_alpha   90.00
_cell.angle_beta   90.00
_cell.angle_gamma   90.00
#
_symmetry.space_group_name_H-M   'P 1'
#
loop_
_entity.id
_entity.type
_entity.pdbx_description
1 polymer ?
#
loop_
_entity_poly.entity_id
_entity_poly.type
_entity_poly.pdbx_seq_one_letter_code
_entity_poly.pdbx_strand_id
1 'polypeptide(L)'
;MDNPAAWVTAILGAGGFTALLAFGKQLVGIFTGRSRRKRDEVDEAYRERDREASKRRVIEEHASAVRRIAIEAPCVPTESIPPWPAYRGDTGQIPTQKE
;
A
#
# COMPACT_ATOMS: atom_id res chain seq x y z
N MET A 1 38.11 51.31 -18.22
CA MET A 1 36.90 51.35 -17.38
C MET A 1 36.20 50.02 -17.54
N ASP A 2 36.56 49.08 -16.67
CA ASP A 2 35.91 47.78 -16.56
C ASP A 2 34.48 48.04 -16.09
N ASN A 3 33.49 47.58 -16.85
CA ASN A 3 32.10 47.88 -16.57
C ASN A 3 31.54 46.78 -15.66
N PRO A 4 31.51 46.98 -14.32
CA PRO A 4 31.11 45.93 -13.38
C PRO A 4 29.63 45.53 -13.56
N ALA A 5 28.85 46.32 -14.28
CA ALA A 5 27.46 46.03 -14.58
C ALA A 5 27.29 44.79 -15.49
N ALA A 6 28.25 44.50 -16.37
CA ALA A 6 28.11 43.43 -17.36
C ALA A 6 28.24 42.02 -16.77
N TRP A 7 29.12 41.82 -15.78
CA TRP A 7 29.27 40.51 -15.13
C TRP A 7 28.17 40.25 -14.10
N VAL A 8 27.68 41.29 -13.40
CA VAL A 8 26.56 41.16 -12.44
C VAL A 8 25.26 40.79 -13.17
N THR A 9 24.99 41.37 -14.33
CA THR A 9 23.80 41.01 -15.13
C THR A 9 23.91 39.63 -15.76
N ALA A 10 25.10 39.20 -16.19
CA ALA A 10 25.33 37.85 -16.69
C ALA A 10 25.12 36.78 -15.60
N ILE A 11 25.55 37.04 -14.37
CA ILE A 11 25.36 36.11 -13.23
C ILE A 11 23.89 36.06 -12.81
N LEU A 12 23.18 37.18 -12.77
CA LEU A 12 21.74 37.19 -12.48
C LEU A 12 20.92 36.47 -13.56
N GLY A 13 21.27 36.66 -14.84
CA GLY A 13 20.60 36.00 -15.97
C GLY A 13 20.81 34.50 -16.00
N ALA A 14 22.04 34.03 -15.73
CA ALA A 14 22.37 32.60 -15.75
C ALA A 14 21.86 31.84 -14.50
N GLY A 15 21.94 32.47 -13.32
CA GLY A 15 21.45 31.88 -12.07
C GLY A 15 19.92 31.80 -11.99
N GLY A 16 19.23 32.83 -12.48
CA GLY A 16 17.76 32.85 -12.52
C GLY A 16 17.17 31.83 -13.50
N PHE A 17 17.79 31.67 -14.68
CA PHE A 17 17.28 30.78 -15.73
C PHE A 17 17.45 29.29 -15.38
N THR A 18 18.56 28.92 -14.73
CA THR A 18 18.79 27.54 -14.25
C THR A 18 17.84 27.18 -13.10
N ALA A 19 17.58 28.11 -12.18
CA ALA A 19 16.58 27.94 -11.13
C ALA A 19 15.16 27.74 -11.71
N LEU A 20 14.81 28.49 -12.77
CA LEU A 20 13.51 28.40 -13.44
C LEU A 20 13.31 27.05 -14.14
N LEU A 21 14.36 26.51 -14.77
CA LEU A 21 14.33 25.18 -15.39
C LEU A 21 14.24 24.05 -14.35
N ALA A 22 14.94 24.18 -13.21
CA ALA A 22 14.85 23.22 -12.12
C ALA A 22 13.43 23.19 -11.50
N PHE A 23 12.85 24.37 -11.28
CA PHE A 23 11.49 24.52 -10.78
C PHE A 23 10.44 23.98 -11.77
N GLY A 24 10.63 24.21 -13.07
CA GLY A 24 9.79 23.67 -14.14
C GLY A 24 9.77 22.14 -14.15
N LYS A 25 10.93 21.48 -14.01
CA LYS A 25 10.99 20.00 -13.92
C LYS A 25 10.30 19.45 -12.65
N GLN A 26 10.42 20.14 -11.52
CA GLN A 26 9.72 19.76 -10.28
C GLN A 26 8.20 19.90 -10.42
N LEU A 27 7.73 20.99 -11.05
CA LEU A 27 6.30 21.19 -11.31
C LEU A 27 5.73 20.17 -12.30
N VAL A 28 6.47 19.81 -13.36
CA VAL A 28 6.06 18.77 -14.30
C VAL A 28 5.95 17.40 -13.60
N GLY A 29 6.85 17.07 -12.67
CA GLY A 29 6.74 15.85 -11.85
C GLY A 29 5.49 15.82 -10.95
N ILE A 30 5.09 16.98 -10.41
CA ILE A 30 3.87 17.14 -9.60
C ILE A 30 2.61 17.09 -10.49
N PHE A 31 2.65 17.67 -11.68
CA PHE A 31 1.49 17.80 -12.58
C PHE A 31 1.23 16.54 -13.42
N THR A 32 2.26 15.76 -13.74
CA THR A 32 2.15 14.59 -14.63
C THR A 32 1.39 13.40 -14.03
N GLY A 33 0.92 13.47 -12.78
CA GLY A 33 0.01 12.47 -12.19
C GLY A 33 0.57 11.04 -12.07
N ARG A 34 1.81 10.81 -12.53
CA ARG A 34 2.44 9.51 -12.66
C ARG A 34 2.76 8.89 -11.30
N SER A 35 2.99 9.72 -10.29
CA SER A 35 3.16 9.28 -8.89
C SER A 35 1.85 8.97 -8.18
N ARG A 36 0.70 9.52 -8.63
CA ARG A 36 -0.61 9.16 -8.06
C ARG A 36 -1.06 7.79 -8.56
N ARG A 37 -0.93 7.52 -9.88
CA ARG A 37 -1.25 6.21 -10.46
C ARG A 37 -0.51 5.05 -9.78
N LYS A 38 0.79 5.20 -9.50
CA LYS A 38 1.54 4.15 -8.79
C LYS A 38 1.10 3.93 -7.34
N ARG A 39 0.61 4.96 -6.65
CA ARG A 39 0.08 4.82 -5.28
C ARG A 39 -1.31 4.18 -5.29
N ASP A 40 -2.15 4.60 -6.23
CA ASP A 40 -3.50 4.04 -6.39
C ASP A 40 -3.45 2.53 -6.73
N GLU A 41 -2.53 2.11 -7.60
CA GLU A 41 -2.33 0.68 -7.94
C GLU A 41 -1.87 -0.16 -6.74
N VAL A 42 -0.98 0.38 -5.90
CA VAL A 42 -0.51 -0.31 -4.69
C VAL A 42 -1.64 -0.39 -3.66
N ASP A 43 -2.35 0.71 -3.41
CA ASP A 43 -3.47 0.76 -2.47
C ASP A 43 -4.60 -0.18 -2.88
N GLU A 44 -4.87 -0.32 -4.17
CA GLU A 44 -5.90 -1.24 -4.68
C GLU A 44 -5.54 -2.70 -4.41
N ALA A 45 -4.28 -3.10 -4.63
CA ALA A 45 -3.81 -4.45 -4.32
C ALA A 45 -3.86 -4.79 -2.83
N TYR A 46 -3.60 -3.82 -1.94
CA TYR A 46 -3.77 -4.01 -0.49
C TYR A 46 -5.24 -4.15 -0.09
N ARG A 47 -6.14 -3.35 -0.68
CA ARG A 47 -7.58 -3.41 -0.38
C ARG A 47 -8.21 -4.74 -0.78
N GLU A 48 -7.79 -5.34 -1.90
CA GLU A 48 -8.29 -6.65 -2.31
C GLU A 48 -7.92 -7.74 -1.30
N ARG A 49 -6.67 -7.75 -0.85
CA ARG A 49 -6.20 -8.69 0.19
C ARG A 49 -6.92 -8.49 1.52
N ASP A 50 -7.11 -7.24 1.94
CA ASP A 50 -7.78 -6.93 3.21
C ASP A 50 -9.26 -7.32 3.19
N ARG A 51 -9.93 -7.20 2.04
CA ARG A 51 -11.31 -7.68 1.86
C ARG A 51 -11.41 -9.19 1.99
N GLU A 52 -10.48 -9.93 1.40
CA GLU A 52 -10.47 -11.38 1.53
C GLU A 52 -10.16 -11.82 2.96
N ALA A 53 -9.18 -11.18 3.62
CA ALA A 53 -8.87 -11.43 5.02
C ALA A 53 -10.07 -11.15 5.94
N SER A 54 -10.78 -10.05 5.71
CA SER A 54 -11.97 -9.68 6.48
C SER A 54 -13.11 -10.69 6.29
N LYS A 55 -13.36 -11.14 5.05
CA LYS A 55 -14.35 -12.18 4.76
C LYS A 55 -13.99 -13.50 5.44
N ARG A 56 -12.71 -13.90 5.40
CA ARG A 56 -12.22 -15.13 6.06
C ARG A 56 -12.44 -15.05 7.58
N ARG A 57 -12.14 -13.93 8.23
CA ARG A 57 -12.37 -13.73 9.67
C ARG A 57 -13.83 -13.94 10.07
N VAL A 58 -14.78 -13.35 9.33
CA VAL A 58 -16.21 -13.51 9.63
C VAL A 58 -16.66 -14.98 9.49
N ILE A 59 -16.17 -15.67 8.45
CA ILE A 59 -16.46 -17.10 8.25
C ILE A 59 -15.87 -17.94 9.39
N GLU A 60 -14.64 -17.66 9.81
CA GLU A 60 -13.97 -18.37 10.91
C GLU A 60 -14.70 -18.14 12.24
N GLU A 61 -15.12 -16.92 12.54
CA GLU A 61 -15.91 -16.61 13.73
C GLU A 61 -17.24 -17.37 13.75
N HIS A 62 -17.96 -17.35 12.62
CA HIS A 62 -19.23 -18.06 12.51
C HIS A 62 -19.04 -19.58 12.62
N ALA A 63 -18.04 -20.14 11.94
CA ALA A 63 -17.73 -21.57 12.01
C ALA A 63 -17.32 -22.00 13.44
N SER A 64 -16.60 -21.16 14.17
CA SER A 64 -16.25 -21.40 15.58
C SER A 64 -17.49 -21.42 16.46
N ALA A 65 -18.42 -20.49 16.27
CA ALA A 65 -19.68 -20.45 17.01
C ALA A 65 -20.54 -21.70 16.73
N VAL A 66 -20.73 -22.07 15.47
CA VAL A 66 -21.48 -23.28 15.07
C VAL A 66 -20.85 -24.53 15.67
N ARG A 67 -19.52 -24.63 15.66
CA ARG A 67 -18.82 -25.76 16.27
C ARG A 67 -19.08 -25.86 17.77
N ARG A 68 -19.07 -24.76 18.51
CA ARG A 68 -19.38 -24.77 19.95
C ARG A 68 -20.79 -25.28 20.21
N ILE A 69 -21.76 -24.79 19.45
CA ILE A 69 -23.16 -25.24 19.53
C ILE A 69 -23.25 -26.74 19.24
N ALA A 70 -22.53 -27.23 18.22
CA ALA A 70 -22.52 -28.65 17.87
C ALA A 70 -21.89 -29.53 18.97
N ILE A 71 -20.86 -29.05 19.67
CA ILE A 71 -20.25 -29.77 20.81
C ILE A 71 -21.20 -29.81 22.01
N GLU A 72 -21.96 -28.74 22.26
CA GLU A 72 -22.90 -28.65 23.37
C GLU A 72 -24.21 -29.42 23.11
N ALA A 73 -24.53 -29.70 21.85
CA ALA A 73 -25.75 -30.38 21.47
C ALA A 73 -25.72 -31.88 21.87
N PRO A 74 -26.71 -32.37 22.63
CA PRO A 74 -26.72 -33.77 23.11
C PRO A 74 -26.99 -34.80 21.99
N CYS A 75 -27.40 -34.35 20.81
CA CYS A 75 -27.72 -35.19 19.66
C CYS A 75 -26.56 -35.33 18.67
N VAL A 76 -25.44 -34.62 18.86
CA VAL A 76 -24.28 -34.67 17.96
C VAL A 76 -23.12 -35.37 18.69
N PRO A 77 -22.67 -36.54 18.23
CA PRO A 77 -21.50 -37.19 18.80
C PRO A 77 -20.24 -36.37 18.51
N THR A 78 -19.45 -36.04 19.53
CA THR A 78 -18.27 -35.17 19.43
C THR A 78 -17.24 -35.68 18.41
N GLU A 79 -17.07 -36.99 18.32
CA GLU A 79 -16.20 -37.68 17.37
C GLU A 79 -16.60 -37.49 15.90
N SER A 80 -17.85 -37.11 15.63
CA SER A 80 -18.31 -36.77 14.27
C SER A 80 -17.94 -35.35 13.85
N ILE A 81 -17.54 -34.51 14.81
CA ILE A 81 -17.19 -33.11 14.55
C ILE A 81 -15.74 -33.07 14.04
N PRO A 82 -15.49 -32.62 12.79
CA PRO A 82 -14.15 -32.62 12.23
C PRO A 82 -13.22 -31.70 13.04
N PRO A 83 -11.90 -32.00 13.15
CA PRO A 83 -10.95 -31.12 13.79
C PRO A 83 -10.88 -29.75 13.09
N TRP A 84 -10.51 -28.71 13.82
CA TRP A 84 -10.34 -27.38 13.22
C TRP A 84 -9.19 -27.45 12.20
N PRO A 85 -9.32 -26.83 11.01
CA PRO A 85 -8.26 -26.86 10.01
C PRO A 85 -6.97 -26.28 10.59
N ALA A 86 -5.86 -27.00 10.41
CA ALA A 86 -4.55 -26.50 10.78
C ALA A 86 -4.16 -25.36 9.84
N TYR A 87 -3.77 -24.22 10.41
CA TYR A 87 -3.23 -23.12 9.63
C TYR A 87 -1.85 -23.51 9.09
N ARG A 88 -1.80 -23.94 7.82
CA ARG A 88 -0.53 -23.93 7.07
C ARG A 88 -0.32 -22.49 6.63
N GLY A 89 0.49 -21.75 7.40
CA GLY A 89 0.86 -20.40 7.02
C GLY A 89 1.45 -20.42 5.61
N ASP A 90 0.74 -19.81 4.68
CA ASP A 90 1.29 -19.59 3.35
C ASP A 90 2.39 -18.55 3.54
N THR A 91 3.64 -18.94 3.32
CA THR A 91 4.81 -18.05 3.39
C THR A 91 4.89 -17.18 2.14
N GLY A 92 3.73 -16.73 1.64
CA GLY A 92 3.64 -15.70 0.63
C GLY A 92 4.31 -14.47 1.19
N GLN A 93 5.52 -14.19 0.73
CA GLN A 93 6.33 -13.06 1.15
C GLN A 93 5.46 -11.82 1.24
N ILE A 94 5.31 -11.28 2.45
CA ILE A 94 4.75 -9.94 2.63
C ILE A 94 5.77 -9.04 1.94
N PRO A 95 5.42 -8.31 0.85
CA PRO A 95 6.34 -7.35 0.27
C PRO A 95 6.57 -6.26 1.31
N THR A 96 7.67 -6.38 2.06
CA THR A 96 8.14 -5.32 2.94
C THR A 96 8.69 -4.22 2.06
N GLN A 97 8.23 -2.99 2.27
CA GLN A 97 8.87 -1.84 1.63
C GLN A 97 10.32 -1.80 2.12
N LYS A 98 11.27 -1.86 1.19
CA LYS A 98 12.68 -1.63 1.50
C LYS A 98 12.83 -0.15 1.87
N GLU A 99 13.28 0.11 3.09
CA GLU A 99 13.73 1.42 3.56
C GLU A 99 14.89 1.96 2.72
#